data_AF-A0A3D2MIW5-F1
#
_entry.id   AF-A0A3D2MIW5-F1
#
_cell.length_a   1.000
_cell.length_b   1.000
_cell.length_c   1.000
_cell.angle_alpha   90.00
_cell.angle_beta   90.00
_cell.angle_gamma   90.00
#
_symmetry.space_group_name_H-M   'P 1'
#
loop_
_entity.id
_entity.type
_entity.pdbx_description
1 polymer ?
#
loop_
_entity_poly.entity_id
_entity_poly.type
_entity_poly.pdbx_seq_one_letter_code
_entity_poly.pdbx_strand_id
1 'polypeptide(L)'
;MAEFEEQHDDAAPKGKQWPTYLLNENQRRSLSIMLRRVELAAWQLEEQLTREDTPQLVLTRFIHPPDARQKAALLRFARKVRQEVAELASDYHLEARESDLLRTIMSEFSLLWSDLEDSRPRKLKRYGAINPRAYEVLNPPIGRLIELMLAIDGAARGRYAAHLLGEVDETYPNVGE
;
A
#
# COMPACT_ATOMS: atom_id res chain seq x y z
N MET A 1 29.36 -43.29 -27.60
CA MET A 1 29.39 -42.56 -26.31
C MET A 1 28.88 -41.16 -26.62
N ALA A 2 27.57 -41.03 -26.82
CA ALA A 2 26.58 -40.63 -25.82
C ALA A 2 26.60 -39.10 -25.62
N GLU A 3 25.94 -38.42 -26.55
CA GLU A 3 25.49 -37.03 -26.46
C GLU A 3 24.38 -36.95 -25.40
N PHE A 4 24.49 -36.00 -24.46
CA PHE A 4 23.41 -35.62 -23.57
C PHE A 4 23.06 -34.17 -23.88
N GLU A 5 22.02 -33.98 -24.70
CA GLU A 5 21.28 -32.73 -24.74
C GLU A 5 20.37 -32.68 -23.50
N GLU A 6 20.73 -31.84 -22.53
CA GLU A 6 19.82 -31.44 -21.46
C GLU A 6 18.80 -30.46 -22.03
N GLN A 7 17.66 -31.00 -22.46
CA GLN A 7 16.43 -30.26 -22.64
C GLN A 7 15.88 -29.87 -21.26
N HIS A 8 16.21 -28.66 -20.81
CA HIS A 8 15.48 -27.99 -19.74
C HIS A 8 14.13 -27.51 -20.30
N ASP A 9 13.10 -28.35 -20.14
CA ASP A 9 11.70 -28.03 -20.43
C ASP A 9 11.16 -27.10 -19.32
N ASP A 10 11.23 -25.80 -19.55
CA ASP A 10 10.66 -24.74 -18.73
C ASP A 10 9.13 -24.69 -18.94
N ALA A 11 8.46 -25.76 -18.53
CA ALA A 11 7.02 -25.89 -18.64
C ALA A 11 6.35 -25.12 -17.50
N ALA A 12 5.87 -23.91 -17.82
CA ALA A 12 4.91 -23.17 -17.00
C ALA A 12 3.79 -24.11 -16.50
N PRO A 13 3.32 -23.98 -15.24
CA PRO A 13 2.30 -24.86 -14.69
C PRO A 13 1.02 -24.73 -15.53
N LYS A 14 0.68 -25.81 -16.24
CA LYS A 14 -0.57 -25.91 -17.01
C LYS A 14 -1.73 -25.95 -16.03
N GLY A 15 -2.37 -24.80 -15.82
CA GLY A 15 -3.60 -24.65 -15.04
C GLY A 15 -4.64 -25.68 -15.47
N LYS A 16 -5.36 -26.21 -14.49
CA LYS A 16 -6.35 -27.27 -14.70
C LYS A 16 -7.54 -26.58 -15.38
N GLN A 17 -7.69 -26.70 -16.70
CA GLN A 17 -8.76 -26.00 -17.42
C GLN A 17 -10.13 -26.47 -16.95
N TRP A 18 -10.75 -25.70 -16.06
CA TRP A 18 -12.11 -25.94 -15.62
C TRP A 18 -13.09 -25.46 -16.69
N PRO A 19 -14.21 -26.15 -16.87
CA PRO A 19 -15.20 -25.71 -17.84
C PRO A 19 -15.69 -24.29 -17.55
N THR A 20 -15.60 -23.41 -18.55
CA THR A 20 -16.02 -22.00 -18.50
C THR A 20 -17.51 -21.80 -18.18
N TYR A 21 -18.32 -22.86 -18.18
CA TYR A 21 -19.74 -22.83 -17.79
C TYR A 21 -19.98 -22.91 -16.27
N LEU A 22 -18.94 -23.13 -15.44
CA LEU A 22 -19.12 -23.27 -13.99
C LEU A 22 -19.52 -21.95 -13.30
N LEU A 23 -19.09 -20.81 -13.83
CA LEU A 23 -19.42 -19.49 -13.28
C LEU A 23 -20.04 -18.59 -14.34
N ASN A 24 -21.16 -17.96 -14.00
CA ASN A 24 -21.72 -16.86 -14.78
C ASN A 24 -20.93 -15.56 -14.55
N GLU A 25 -21.23 -14.52 -15.33
CA GLU A 25 -20.50 -13.25 -15.28
C GLU A 25 -20.53 -12.57 -13.91
N ASN A 26 -21.68 -12.58 -13.23
CA ASN A 26 -21.80 -11.99 -11.89
C ASN A 26 -20.94 -12.77 -10.87
N GLN A 27 -20.88 -14.09 -10.99
CA GLN A 27 -20.05 -14.95 -10.14
C GLN A 27 -18.57 -14.74 -10.42
N ARG A 28 -18.16 -14.67 -11.71
CA ARG A 28 -16.78 -14.34 -12.09
C ARG A 28 -16.37 -12.98 -11.54
N ARG A 29 -17.20 -11.95 -11.70
CA ARG A 29 -16.94 -10.62 -11.16
C ARG A 29 -16.79 -10.62 -9.64
N SER A 30 -17.67 -11.33 -8.94
CA SER A 30 -17.60 -11.48 -7.48
C SER A 30 -16.29 -12.16 -7.05
N LEU A 31 -15.93 -13.25 -7.72
CA LEU A 31 -14.69 -13.99 -7.49
C LEU A 31 -13.46 -13.09 -7.74
N SER A 32 -13.42 -12.36 -8.87
CA SER A 32 -12.32 -11.45 -9.18
C SER A 32 -12.13 -10.35 -8.13
N ILE A 33 -13.22 -9.81 -7.56
CA ILE A 33 -13.13 -8.82 -6.48
C ILE A 33 -12.53 -9.46 -5.23
N MET A 34 -12.98 -10.65 -4.87
CA MET A 34 -12.52 -11.36 -3.68
C MET A 34 -11.04 -11.77 -3.81
N LEU A 35 -10.65 -12.38 -4.93
CA LEU A 35 -9.26 -12.78 -5.18
C LEU A 35 -8.30 -11.60 -5.18
N ARG A 36 -8.70 -10.45 -5.75
CA ARG A 36 -7.89 -9.22 -5.67
C ARG A 36 -7.68 -8.73 -4.24
N ARG A 37 -8.70 -8.82 -3.38
CA ARG A 37 -8.55 -8.46 -1.96
C ARG A 37 -7.57 -9.39 -1.25
N VAL A 38 -7.66 -10.69 -1.52
CA VAL A 38 -6.77 -11.70 -0.95
C VAL A 38 -5.33 -11.48 -1.42
N GLU A 39 -5.13 -11.24 -2.72
CA GLU A 39 -3.82 -10.95 -3.30
C GLU A 39 -3.17 -9.70 -2.69
N LEU A 40 -3.92 -8.60 -2.61
CA LEU A 40 -3.42 -7.35 -2.01
C LEU A 40 -3.05 -7.53 -0.53
N ALA A 41 -3.86 -8.27 0.24
CA ALA A 41 -3.55 -8.57 1.63
C ALA A 41 -2.28 -9.43 1.78
N ALA A 42 -2.07 -10.41 0.89
CA ALA A 42 -0.85 -11.23 0.87
C ALA A 42 0.38 -10.37 0.52
N TRP A 43 0.26 -9.48 -0.46
CA TRP A 43 1.33 -8.54 -0.83
C TRP A 43 1.67 -7.59 0.33
N GLN A 44 0.68 -7.00 1.01
CA GLN A 44 0.89 -6.15 2.18
C GLN A 44 1.58 -6.88 3.33
N LEU A 45 1.20 -8.15 3.58
CA LEU A 45 1.87 -8.99 4.56
C LEU A 45 3.35 -9.21 4.20
N GLU A 46 3.65 -9.52 2.94
CA GLU A 46 5.03 -9.66 2.46
C GLU A 46 5.82 -8.37 2.66
N GLU A 47 5.24 -7.22 2.30
CA GLU A 47 5.88 -5.91 2.45
C GLU A 47 6.20 -5.62 3.93
N GLN A 48 5.24 -5.84 4.84
CA GLN A 48 5.41 -5.63 6.27
C GLN A 48 6.47 -6.56 6.87
N LEU A 49 6.48 -7.84 6.45
CA LEU A 49 7.43 -8.82 6.96
C LEU A 49 8.82 -8.64 6.38
N THR A 50 8.99 -8.11 5.18
CA THR A 50 10.30 -7.99 4.52
C THR A 50 11.11 -6.81 5.05
N ARG A 51 10.47 -5.83 5.69
CA ARG A 51 11.16 -4.75 6.42
C ARG A 51 12.13 -5.36 7.44
N GLU A 52 13.36 -4.85 7.44
CA GLU A 52 14.41 -5.33 8.35
C GLU A 52 14.08 -4.98 9.80
N ASP A 53 13.57 -3.77 10.02
CA ASP A 53 13.20 -3.26 11.32
C ASP A 53 11.71 -2.94 11.43
N THR A 54 11.15 -3.16 12.62
CA THR A 54 9.84 -2.63 12.97
C THR A 54 9.95 -1.11 13.08
N PRO A 55 9.07 -0.33 12.41
CA PRO A 55 9.17 1.13 12.46
C PRO A 55 9.00 1.63 13.90
N GLN A 56 9.89 2.53 14.32
CA GLN A 56 9.76 3.22 15.60
C GLN A 56 8.77 4.38 15.44
N LEU A 57 7.50 4.11 15.74
CA LEU A 57 6.42 5.11 15.68
C LEU A 57 6.23 5.75 17.06
N VAL A 58 5.99 7.07 17.09
CA VAL A 58 5.86 7.84 18.34
C VAL A 58 4.58 7.51 19.11
N LEU A 59 3.48 7.28 18.39
CA LEU A 59 2.14 7.07 18.98
C LEU A 59 1.69 5.60 18.96
N THR A 60 2.45 4.71 18.32
CA THR A 60 2.06 3.31 18.10
C THR A 60 3.22 2.39 18.42
N ARG A 61 2.98 1.39 19.26
CA ARG A 61 3.95 0.34 19.56
C ARG A 61 3.39 -1.01 19.15
N PHE A 62 4.13 -1.72 18.29
CA PHE A 62 3.82 -3.11 17.98
C PHE A 62 4.31 -4.01 19.11
N ILE A 63 3.40 -4.82 19.65
CA ILE A 63 3.71 -5.87 20.62
C ILE A 63 3.68 -7.22 19.90
N HIS A 64 4.51 -8.15 20.36
CA HIS A 64 4.63 -9.51 19.79
C HIS A 64 5.02 -9.54 18.30
N PRO A 65 6.16 -8.95 17.91
CA PRO A 65 6.67 -9.13 16.55
C PRO A 65 6.92 -10.62 16.28
N PRO A 66 6.67 -11.11 15.05
CA PRO A 66 6.92 -12.49 14.71
C PRO A 66 8.41 -12.80 14.83
N ASP A 67 8.75 -13.95 15.42
CA ASP A 67 10.12 -14.45 15.41
C ASP A 67 10.57 -14.84 13.99
N ALA A 68 11.86 -15.15 13.82
CA ALA A 68 12.42 -15.49 12.51
C ALA A 68 11.72 -16.70 11.84
N ARG A 69 11.30 -17.70 12.64
CA ARG A 69 10.60 -18.89 12.13
C ARG A 69 9.17 -18.55 11.72
N GLN A 70 8.47 -17.76 12.52
CA GLN A 70 7.13 -17.26 12.21
C GLN A 70 7.15 -16.38 10.96
N LYS A 71 8.07 -15.42 10.87
CA LYS A 71 8.29 -14.57 9.68
C LYS A 71 8.52 -15.42 8.43
N ALA A 72 9.44 -16.39 8.49
CA ALA A 72 9.70 -17.28 7.37
C ALA A 72 8.47 -18.12 6.97
N ALA A 73 7.69 -18.61 7.95
CA ALA A 73 6.47 -19.36 7.67
C ALA A 73 5.37 -18.50 7.03
N LEU A 74 5.13 -17.30 7.58
CA LEU A 74 4.16 -16.35 7.04
C LEU A 74 4.50 -15.93 5.62
N LEU A 75 5.78 -15.66 5.34
CA LEU A 75 6.25 -15.34 3.98
C LEU A 75 6.01 -16.51 3.01
N ARG A 76 6.22 -17.76 3.42
CA ARG A 76 5.89 -18.92 2.58
C ARG A 76 4.39 -19.02 2.30
N PHE A 77 3.55 -18.78 3.30
CA PHE A 77 2.10 -18.80 3.13
C PHE A 77 1.62 -17.67 2.23
N ALA A 78 2.13 -16.45 2.38
CA ALA A 78 1.78 -15.32 1.52
C ALA A 78 2.09 -15.62 0.05
N ARG A 79 3.28 -16.16 -0.24
CA ARG A 79 3.67 -16.58 -1.59
C ARG A 79 2.75 -17.66 -2.14
N LYS A 80 2.41 -18.67 -1.32
CA LYS A 80 1.49 -19.75 -1.73
C LYS A 80 0.10 -19.19 -2.02
N VAL A 81 -0.41 -18.26 -1.22
CA VAL A 81 -1.69 -17.57 -1.47
C VAL A 81 -1.67 -16.88 -2.83
N ARG A 82 -0.62 -16.11 -3.17
CA ARG A 82 -0.53 -15.47 -4.49
C ARG A 82 -0.47 -16.48 -5.64
N GLN A 83 0.22 -17.60 -5.45
CA GLN A 83 0.25 -18.68 -6.43
C GLN A 83 -1.16 -19.26 -6.66
N GLU A 84 -1.90 -19.58 -5.59
CA GLU A 84 -3.27 -20.10 -5.69
C GLU A 84 -4.21 -19.07 -6.35
N VAL A 85 -4.05 -17.78 -6.05
CA VAL A 85 -4.80 -16.71 -6.72
C VAL A 85 -4.49 -16.68 -8.22
N ALA A 86 -3.22 -16.78 -8.61
CA ALA A 86 -2.81 -16.79 -10.01
C ALA A 86 -3.36 -18.01 -10.77
N GLU A 87 -3.32 -19.19 -10.13
CA GLU A 87 -3.90 -20.43 -10.67
C GLU A 87 -5.43 -20.27 -10.86
N LEU A 88 -6.15 -19.79 -9.86
CA LEU A 88 -7.60 -19.54 -9.97
C LEU A 88 -7.94 -18.47 -11.02
N ALA A 89 -7.15 -17.40 -11.10
CA ALA A 89 -7.35 -16.36 -12.10
C ALA A 89 -7.18 -16.92 -13.52
N SER A 90 -6.16 -17.77 -13.74
CA SER A 90 -5.95 -18.47 -15.01
C SER A 90 -7.10 -19.44 -15.32
N ASP A 91 -7.46 -20.27 -14.36
CA ASP A 91 -8.47 -21.32 -14.52
C ASP A 91 -9.85 -20.74 -14.90
N TYR A 92 -10.21 -19.59 -14.32
CA TYR A 92 -11.49 -18.91 -14.58
C TYR A 92 -11.40 -17.75 -15.57
N HIS A 93 -10.24 -17.53 -16.21
CA HIS A 93 -10.00 -16.45 -17.18
C HIS A 93 -10.39 -15.08 -16.62
N LEU A 94 -9.97 -14.80 -15.38
CA LEU A 94 -10.28 -13.55 -14.70
C LEU A 94 -9.32 -12.46 -15.16
N GLU A 95 -9.88 -11.32 -15.54
CA GLU A 95 -9.07 -10.19 -15.99
C GLU A 95 -8.42 -9.45 -14.81
N ALA A 96 -7.13 -9.13 -14.99
CA ALA A 96 -6.43 -8.19 -14.14
C ALA A 96 -7.06 -6.80 -14.29
N ARG A 97 -7.18 -6.07 -13.18
CA ARG A 97 -7.67 -4.70 -13.18
C ARG A 97 -6.49 -3.76 -12.94
N GLU A 98 -6.36 -2.76 -13.80
CA GLU A 98 -5.43 -1.65 -13.54
C GLU A 98 -5.89 -0.84 -12.33
N SER A 99 -4.96 -0.63 -11.40
CA SER A 99 -5.14 0.26 -10.26
C SER A 99 -4.08 1.35 -10.31
N ASP A 100 -4.53 2.57 -10.08
CA ASP A 100 -3.64 3.72 -9.94
C ASP A 100 -3.13 3.76 -8.49
N LEU A 101 -1.94 3.20 -8.29
CA LEU A 101 -1.30 3.09 -6.96
C LEU A 101 -1.16 4.46 -6.30
N LEU A 102 -0.76 5.47 -7.08
CA LEU A 102 -0.56 6.82 -6.59
C LEU A 102 -1.89 7.43 -6.13
N ARG A 103 -2.95 7.27 -6.92
CA ARG A 103 -4.30 7.71 -6.52
C ARG A 103 -4.80 6.98 -5.27
N THR A 104 -4.49 5.69 -5.13
CA THR A 104 -4.82 4.93 -3.91
C THR A 104 -4.12 5.50 -2.69
N ILE A 105 -2.80 5.69 -2.76
CA ILE A 105 -2.01 6.32 -1.69
C ILE A 105 -2.58 7.70 -1.37
N MET A 106 -2.85 8.52 -2.39
CA MET A 106 -3.31 9.89 -2.16
C MET A 106 -4.72 9.99 -1.59
N SER A 107 -5.57 8.98 -1.80
CA SER A 107 -6.88 8.93 -1.16
C SER A 107 -6.76 8.81 0.37
N GLU A 108 -5.77 8.05 0.86
CA GLU A 108 -5.51 7.91 2.31
C GLU A 108 -4.99 9.22 2.90
N PHE A 109 -4.03 9.86 2.25
CA PHE A 109 -3.50 11.16 2.71
C PHE A 109 -4.55 12.27 2.68
N SER A 110 -5.51 12.22 1.75
CA SER A 110 -6.63 13.16 1.72
C SER A 110 -7.56 13.01 2.94
N LEU A 111 -7.81 11.78 3.37
CA LEU A 111 -8.59 11.50 4.59
C LEU A 111 -7.82 11.99 5.83
N LEU A 112 -6.54 11.67 5.93
CA LEU A 112 -5.70 12.12 7.05
C LEU A 112 -5.60 13.65 7.13
N TRP A 113 -5.52 14.34 6.00
CA TRP A 113 -5.58 15.80 5.96
C TRP A 113 -6.90 16.33 6.54
N SER A 114 -8.03 15.72 6.17
CA SER A 114 -9.34 16.07 6.73
C SER A 114 -9.40 15.84 8.24
N ASP A 115 -8.85 14.72 8.72
CA ASP A 115 -8.82 14.39 10.15
C ASP A 115 -7.93 15.37 10.94
N LEU A 116 -6.80 15.80 10.38
CA LEU A 116 -5.94 16.84 10.95
C LEU A 116 -6.63 18.20 11.00
N GLU A 117 -7.37 18.55 9.95
CA GLU A 117 -8.21 19.75 9.92
C GLU A 117 -9.30 19.72 10.99
N ASP A 118 -9.86 18.54 11.27
CA ASP A 118 -10.82 18.31 12.36
C ASP A 118 -10.19 18.31 13.75
N SER A 119 -8.90 18.03 13.83
CA SER A 119 -8.11 18.05 15.06
C SER A 119 -7.68 19.46 15.49
N ARG A 120 -7.97 20.51 14.72
CA ARG A 120 -7.66 21.89 15.12
C ARG A 120 -8.37 22.26 16.44
N PRO A 121 -7.72 22.98 17.38
CA PRO A 121 -8.28 23.46 18.65
C PRO A 121 -9.70 24.06 18.56
N ARG A 122 -9.99 24.82 17.49
CA ARG A 122 -11.33 25.41 17.25
C ARG A 122 -12.43 24.34 17.15
N LYS A 123 -12.14 23.21 16.50
CA LYS A 123 -13.07 22.10 16.32
C LYS A 123 -13.05 21.12 17.50
N LEU A 124 -11.91 20.96 18.15
CA LEU A 124 -11.80 20.14 19.37
C LEU A 124 -12.72 20.59 20.51
N LYS A 125 -13.10 21.87 20.56
CA LYS A 125 -14.11 22.40 21.52
C LYS A 125 -15.44 21.62 21.47
N ARG A 126 -15.77 20.95 20.36
CA ARG A 126 -16.96 20.09 20.25
C ARG A 126 -16.91 18.87 21.18
N TYR A 127 -15.71 18.45 21.59
CA TYR A 127 -15.49 17.33 22.50
C TYR A 127 -15.36 17.76 23.97
N GLY A 128 -15.54 19.04 24.28
CA GLY A 128 -15.52 19.56 25.65
C GLY A 128 -14.79 20.90 25.77
N ALA A 129 -14.71 21.38 27.02
CA ALA A 129 -13.96 22.59 27.32
C ALA A 129 -12.47 22.38 27.00
N ILE A 130 -11.90 23.29 26.21
CA ILE A 130 -10.47 23.29 25.85
C ILE A 130 -9.77 24.41 26.63
N ASN A 131 -8.56 24.14 27.11
CA ASN A 131 -7.73 25.17 27.72
C ASN A 131 -7.44 26.27 26.67
N PRO A 132 -7.65 27.57 26.97
CA PRO A 132 -7.37 28.65 26.02
C PRO A 132 -5.95 28.63 25.44
N ARG A 133 -4.94 28.19 26.21
CA ARG A 133 -3.55 28.06 25.75
C ARG A 133 -3.33 26.95 24.73
N ALA A 134 -4.26 26.01 24.59
CA ALA A 134 -4.15 24.92 23.63
C ALA A 134 -4.12 25.44 22.18
N TYR A 135 -4.76 26.58 21.90
CA TYR A 135 -4.70 27.20 20.57
C TYR A 135 -3.27 27.58 20.18
N GLU A 136 -2.52 28.20 21.09
CA GLU A 136 -1.14 28.64 20.85
C GLU A 136 -0.19 27.44 20.71
N VAL A 137 -0.42 26.39 21.49
CA VAL A 137 0.48 25.22 21.54
C VAL A 137 0.21 24.21 20.42
N LEU A 138 -1.06 23.94 20.09
CA LEU A 138 -1.43 22.87 19.15
C LEU A 138 -1.58 23.36 17.71
N ASN A 139 -1.98 24.62 17.46
CA ASN A 139 -2.15 25.09 16.08
C ASN A 139 -0.85 25.00 15.26
N PRO A 140 0.34 25.43 15.75
CA PRO A 140 1.56 25.36 14.96
C PRO A 140 1.95 23.94 14.52
N PRO A 141 2.04 22.93 15.40
CA PRO A 141 2.39 21.57 14.97
C PRO A 141 1.31 20.93 14.08
N ILE A 142 0.02 21.15 14.33
CA ILE A 142 -1.06 20.65 13.45
C ILE A 142 -0.98 21.31 12.08
N GLY A 143 -0.71 22.61 12.03
CA GLY A 143 -0.49 23.36 10.78
C GLY A 143 0.66 22.78 9.96
N ARG A 144 1.80 22.50 10.59
CA ARG A 144 2.94 21.85 9.92
C ARG A 144 2.61 20.47 9.36
N LEU A 145 1.84 19.65 10.09
CA LEU A 145 1.40 18.34 9.59
C LEU A 145 0.49 18.50 8.36
N ILE A 146 -0.43 19.47 8.39
CA ILE A 146 -1.29 19.80 7.25
C ILE A 146 -0.46 20.24 6.03
N GLU A 147 0.53 21.09 6.21
CA GLU A 147 1.45 21.53 5.15
C GLU A 147 2.21 20.35 4.53
N LEU A 148 2.68 19.39 5.36
CA LEU A 148 3.32 18.16 4.86
C LEU A 148 2.35 17.28 4.06
N MET A 149 1.09 17.12 4.50
CA MET A 149 0.10 16.37 3.72
C MET A 149 -0.13 17.00 2.33
N LEU A 150 -0.21 18.35 2.28
CA LEU A 150 -0.36 19.09 1.02
C LEU A 150 0.89 18.99 0.14
N ALA A 151 2.08 18.99 0.73
CA ALA A 151 3.34 18.81 0.01
C ALA A 151 3.43 17.40 -0.61
N ILE A 152 2.98 16.37 0.09
CA ILE A 152 2.89 15.00 -0.42
C ILE A 152 1.93 14.93 -1.62
N ASP A 153 0.75 15.57 -1.55
CA ASP A 153 -0.15 15.68 -2.71
C ASP A 153 0.47 16.45 -3.89
N GLY A 154 1.22 17.52 -3.59
CA GLY A 154 2.01 18.24 -4.58
C GLY A 154 3.00 17.34 -5.28
N ALA A 155 3.84 16.62 -4.51
CA ALA A 155 4.86 15.72 -5.02
C ALA A 155 4.27 14.58 -5.84
N ALA A 156 3.17 13.98 -5.37
CA ALA A 156 2.43 12.98 -6.13
C ALA A 156 1.98 13.50 -7.51
N ARG A 157 1.58 14.77 -7.60
CA ARG A 157 1.18 15.42 -8.87
C ARG A 157 2.37 15.98 -9.66
N GLY A 158 3.60 15.65 -9.29
CA GLY A 158 4.83 16.11 -9.94
C GLY A 158 5.25 17.54 -9.59
N ARG A 159 4.66 18.16 -8.56
CA ARG A 159 5.05 19.47 -8.04
C ARG A 159 5.91 19.33 -6.80
N TYR A 160 7.22 19.49 -6.93
CA TYR A 160 8.15 19.42 -5.79
C TYR A 160 8.20 20.74 -5.03
N ALA A 161 8.14 20.65 -3.70
CA ALA A 161 8.33 21.79 -2.79
C ALA A 161 9.56 21.52 -1.90
N ALA A 162 10.76 21.68 -2.47
CA ALA A 162 12.05 21.40 -1.82
C ALA A 162 12.21 22.10 -0.44
N HIS A 163 11.66 23.31 -0.30
CA HIS A 163 11.74 24.10 0.92
C HIS A 163 11.08 23.46 2.17
N LEU A 164 10.16 22.49 2.00
CA LEU A 164 9.49 21.81 3.11
C LEU A 164 10.25 20.59 3.65
N LEU A 165 11.24 20.09 2.90
CA LEU A 165 12.11 18.98 3.31
C LEU A 165 13.42 19.43 3.95
N GLY A 166 13.68 20.76 4.01
CA GLY A 166 14.94 21.29 4.51
C GLY A 166 16.14 21.00 3.59
N GLU A 167 15.89 20.55 2.37
CA GLU A 167 16.90 20.31 1.35
C GLU A 167 17.17 21.62 0.60
N VAL A 168 18.43 22.07 0.64
CA VAL A 168 18.90 23.17 -0.21
C VAL A 168 18.98 22.63 -1.62
N ASP A 169 18.24 23.27 -2.52
CA ASP A 169 18.10 22.92 -3.93
C ASP A 169 19.44 23.08 -4.67
N GLU A 170 20.26 22.02 -4.67
CA GLU A 170 21.29 21.85 -5.68
C GLU A 170 20.77 20.82 -6.70
N THR A 171 20.57 21.31 -7.92
CA THR A 171 20.31 20.58 -9.17
C THR A 171 18.91 19.99 -9.36
N TYR A 172 18.07 20.67 -10.17
CA TYR A 172 17.71 20.18 -11.51
C TYR A 172 17.45 21.34 -12.49
N PRO A 173 17.88 21.23 -13.76
CA PRO A 173 17.77 22.30 -14.73
C PRO A 173 16.34 22.41 -15.25
N ASN A 174 15.96 23.66 -15.46
CA ASN A 174 14.72 24.11 -16.08
C ASN A 174 14.51 23.42 -17.44
N VAL A 175 13.53 22.52 -17.54
CA VAL A 175 13.05 22.04 -18.85
C VAL A 175 11.92 22.98 -19.26
N GLY A 176 12.32 24.09 -19.89
CA GLY A 176 11.42 25.03 -20.53
C GLY A 176 10.93 24.51 -21.88
N GLU A 177 9.64 24.74 -22.11
CA GLU A 177 8.88 24.95 -23.36
C GLU A 177 9.15 24.05 -24.60
#